data_AF-A0A7K9NN24-F1
#
_entry.id   AF-A0A7K9NN24-F1
#
_cell.length_a   1.000
_cell.length_b   1.000
_cell.length_c   1.000
_cell.angle_alpha   90.00
_cell.angle_beta   90.00
_cell.angle_gamma   90.00
#
_symmetry.space_group_name_H-M   'P 1'
#
loop_
_entity.id
_entity.type
_entity.pdbx_description
1 polymer ?
#
loop_
_entity_poly.entity_id
_entity_poly.type
_entity_poly.pdbx_seq_one_letter_code
_entity_poly.pdbx_strand_id
1 'polypeptide(L)' 'MEHLLSADTCVGRTDDGLLVEGLREASLETVVPRGGSGRVMVLGEHAGKVGRILEREPER' A
#
# COMPACT_ATOMS: atom_id res chain seq x y z
N MET A 1 23.10 10.73 -5.41
CA MET A 1 23.06 9.38 -4.83
C MET A 1 21.66 9.22 -4.27
N GLU A 2 20.80 8.47 -4.97
CA GLU A 2 19.45 8.22 -4.46
C GLU A 2 19.56 7.14 -3.39
N HIS A 3 18.96 7.40 -2.23
CA HIS A 3 18.83 6.40 -1.19
C HIS A 3 17.79 5.39 -1.65
N LEU A 4 18.22 4.37 -2.41
CA LEU A 4 17.46 3.13 -2.48
C LEU A 4 17.39 2.62 -1.04
N LEU A 5 16.27 2.93 -0.38
CA LEU A 5 15.84 2.17 0.77
C LEU A 5 15.93 0.71 0.36
N SER A 6 16.44 -0.14 1.25
CA SER A 6 16.38 -1.58 1.03
C SER A 6 14.96 -1.93 0.62
N ALA A 7 14.78 -2.86 -0.33
CA ALA A 7 13.47 -3.11 -0.95
C ALA A 7 12.36 -3.46 0.07
N ASP A 8 12.74 -3.87 1.28
CA ASP A 8 11.89 -4.21 2.42
C ASP A 8 11.70 -3.08 3.45
N THR A 9 12.22 -1.88 3.19
CA THR A 9 12.13 -0.71 4.06
C THR A 9 11.52 0.50 3.36
N CYS A 10 10.69 1.27 4.06
CA CYS A 10 10.06 2.48 3.52
C CYS A 10 10.01 3.63 4.54
N VAL A 11 9.58 4.79 4.05
CA VAL A 11 9.19 5.93 4.88
C VAL A 11 7.67 6.07 4.80
N GLY A 12 7.01 6.08 5.95
CA GLY A 12 5.57 6.26 6.08
C GLY A 12 5.21 7.62 6.65
N ARG A 13 3.96 8.03 6.43
CA ARG A 13 3.34 9.15 7.15
C ARG A 13 2.10 8.65 7.87
N THR A 14 2.02 8.90 9.17
CA THR A 14 0.86 8.58 10.00
C THR A 14 -0.27 9.59 9.81
N ASP A 15 -1.48 9.26 10.28
CA ASP A 15 -2.67 10.11 10.12
C ASP A 15 -2.55 11.47 10.83
N ASP A 16 -1.76 11.54 11.90
CA ASP A 16 -1.41 12.79 12.60
C ASP A 16 -0.27 13.57 11.91
N GLY A 17 0.24 13.08 10.78
CA GLY A 17 1.19 13.75 9.91
C GLY A 17 2.67 13.51 10.24
N LEU A 18 2.98 12.69 11.24
CA LEU A 18 4.35 12.32 11.59
C LEU A 18 4.99 11.42 10.52
N LEU A 19 6.26 11.68 10.21
CA LEU A 19 7.05 10.82 9.33
C LEU A 19 7.74 9.74 10.17
N VAL A 20 7.66 8.50 9.70
CA VAL A 20 8.32 7.35 10.31
C VAL A 20 9.23 6.70 9.27
N GLU A 21 10.52 6.73 9.54
CA GLU A 21 11.56 6.17 8.66
C GLU A 21 11.93 4.74 9.10
N GLY A 22 12.46 3.94 8.17
CA GLY A 22 12.94 2.59 8.48
C GLY A 22 11.85 1.58 8.81
N LEU A 23 10.61 1.85 8.38
CA LEU A 23 9.50 0.91 8.50
C LEU A 23 9.83 -0.35 7.71
N ARG A 24 9.77 -1.51 8.35
CA ARG A 24 9.96 -2.80 7.67
C ARG A 24 8.63 -3.27 7.09
N GLU A 25 8.66 -3.87 5.91
CA GLU A 25 7.47 -4.47 5.29
C GLU A 25 6.72 -5.42 6.25
N ALA A 26 7.46 -6.20 7.05
CA ALA A 26 6.93 -7.11 8.06
C ALA A 26 6.13 -6.44 9.21
N SER A 27 6.24 -5.11 9.36
CA SER A 27 5.47 -4.33 10.35
C SER A 27 4.22 -3.66 9.77
N LEU A 28 3.94 -3.87 8.48
CA LEU A 28 2.84 -3.24 7.76
C LEU A 28 1.79 -4.28 7.34
N GLU A 29 0.57 -3.82 7.13
CA GLU A 29 -0.50 -4.60 6.53
C GLU A 29 -1.03 -3.95 5.25
N THR A 30 -1.58 -4.77 4.34
CA THR A 30 -2.22 -4.26 3.14
C THR A 30 -3.65 -3.84 3.45
N VAL A 31 -3.97 -2.56 3.24
CA VAL A 31 -5.32 -2.03 3.40
C VAL A 31 -6.02 -1.96 2.04
N VAL A 32 -7.18 -2.61 1.92
CA VAL A 32 -8.01 -2.57 0.69
C VAL A 32 -9.25 -1.68 0.91
N PRO A 33 -9.33 -0.48 0.29
CA PRO A 33 -10.39 0.49 0.56
C PRO A 33 -11.80 -0.05 0.32
N ARG A 34 -12.67 -0.05 1.35
CA ARG A 34 -14.04 -0.60 1.26
C ARG A 34 -15.02 0.28 0.48
N GLY A 35 -14.79 1.59 0.42
CA GLY A 35 -15.63 2.53 -0.33
C GLY A 35 -15.33 2.57 -1.83
N GLY A 36 -16.34 2.86 -2.65
CA GLY A 36 -16.22 2.84 -4.12
C GLY A 36 -15.31 3.90 -4.75
N SER A 37 -14.78 4.84 -3.97
CA SER A 37 -13.86 5.90 -4.44
C SER A 37 -12.38 5.57 -4.22
N GLY A 38 -12.06 4.45 -3.56
CA GLY A 38 -10.67 4.06 -3.32
C GLY A 38 -9.93 3.65 -4.58
N ARG A 39 -8.64 4.01 -4.65
CA ARG A 39 -7.70 3.47 -5.65
C ARG A 39 -6.86 2.38 -5.01
N VAL A 40 -6.56 1.34 -5.77
CA VAL A 40 -5.70 0.22 -5.35
C VAL A 40 -4.53 0.10 -6.31
N MET A 41 -3.38 -0.31 -5.79
CA MET A 41 -2.23 -0.73 -6.57
C MET A 41 -2.16 -2.25 -6.58
N VAL A 42 -1.87 -2.85 -7.72
CA VAL A 42 -1.77 -4.30 -7.87
C VAL A 42 -0.37 -4.78 -7.49
N LEU A 43 -0.31 -5.95 -6.86
CA LEU A 43 0.92 -6.72 -6.58
C LEU A 43 0.91 -8.00 -7.43
N GLY A 44 2.08 -8.60 -7.70
CA GLY A 44 2.20 -9.83 -8.49
C GLY A 44 2.30 -9.61 -10.00
N GLU A 45 1.64 -10.45 -10.82
CA GLU A 45 1.78 -10.45 -12.29
C GLU A 45 1.47 -9.09 -12.95
N HIS A 46 0.60 -8.30 -12.32
CA HIS A 46 0.22 -6.98 -12.80
C HIS A 46 0.75 -5.85 -11.91
N ALA A 47 1.86 -6.09 -11.20
CA ALA A 47 2.45 -5.16 -10.24
C ALA A 47 2.61 -3.75 -10.79
N GLY A 48 2.32 -2.75 -9.94
CA GLY A 48 2.48 -1.33 -10.26
C GLY A 48 1.33 -0.69 -11.05
N LYS A 49 0.35 -1.48 -11.52
CA LYS A 49 -0.88 -0.91 -12.08
C LYS A 49 -1.78 -0.36 -10.97
N VAL A 50 -2.38 0.80 -11.20
CA VAL A 50 -3.32 1.46 -10.28
C VAL A 50 -4.73 1.45 -10.88
N GLY A 51 -5.73 1.08 -10.09
CA GLY A 51 -7.12 0.96 -10.53
C GLY A 51 -8.14 1.20 -9.44
N ARG A 52 -9.41 0.94 -9.73
CA ARG A 52 -10.54 1.01 -8.79
C ARG A 52 -11.20 -0.36 -8.69
N ILE A 53 -11.74 -0.68 -7.52
CA ILE A 53 -12.56 -1.86 -7.31
C ILE A 53 -13.96 -1.56 -7.85
N LEU A 54 -14.43 -2.36 -8.81
CA LEU A 54 -15.78 -2.22 -9.39
C LEU A 54 -16.81 -2.99 -8.59
N GLU A 55 -16.46 -4.21 -8.21
CA GLU A 55 -17.32 -5.13 -7.48
C GLU A 55 -16.47 -5.97 -6.53
N ARG A 56 -17.07 -6.41 -5.42
CA ARG A 56 -16.47 -7.33 -4.46
C ARG A 56 -17.38 -8.53 -4.35
N GLU A 57 -16.85 -9.70 -4.63
CA GLU A 57 -17.49 -10.95 -4.26
C GLU A 57 -17.68 -10.97 -2.73
N PRO A 58 -18.89 -11.20 -2.22
CA PRO A 58 -19.11 -11.33 -0.79
C PRO A 58 -18.36 -12.57 -0.27
N GLU A 59 -17.74 -12.44 0.91
CA GLU A 59 -17.16 -13.59 1.60
C GLU A 59 -18.28 -14.60 1.91
N ARG A 60 -18.07 -15.89 1.60
CA ARG A 60 -19.04 -16.97 1.87
C ARG A 60 -19.03 -17.39 3.33
#